data_AF-A0A4P5Y8A3-F1
#
_entry.id   AF-A0A4P5Y8A3-F1
#
_cell.length_a   1.000
_cell.length_b   1.000
_cell.length_c   1.000
_cell.angle_alpha   90.00
_cell.angle_beta   90.00
_cell.angle_gamma   90.00
#
_symmetry.space_group_name_H-M   'P 1'
#
loop_
_entity.id
_entity.type
_entity.pdbx_description
1 polymer ?
#
loop_
_entity_poly.entity_id
_entity_poly.type
_entity_poly.pdbx_seq_one_letter_code
_entity_poly.pdbx_strand_id
1 'polypeptide(L)' 'MNVLADTDWATLTAAVRGHCPRLTPSDLVEAERRVDLLCAKIQFRHWISRDRARRLVLGEMGRLGIIAA' A
#
# COMPACT_ATOMS: atom_id res chain seq x y z
N MET A 1 2.79 -14.84 -6.63
CA MET A 1 3.28 -13.53 -7.11
C MET A 1 2.26 -12.49 -6.68
N ASN A 2 2.58 -11.62 -5.70
CA ASN A 2 1.62 -10.69 -5.07
C ASN A 2 1.58 -9.33 -5.80
N VAL A 3 1.37 -9.37 -7.12
CA VAL A 3 1.27 -8.17 -7.96
C VAL A 3 -0.21 -7.89 -8.19
N LEU A 4 -0.66 -6.67 -7.90
CA LEU A 4 -2.05 -6.27 -8.12
C LEU A 4 -2.30 -5.86 -9.57
N ALA A 5 -3.55 -6.00 -10.00
CA ALA A 5 -4.01 -5.42 -11.26
C ALA A 5 -3.88 -3.89 -11.21
N ASP A 6 -3.70 -3.24 -12.36
CA ASP A 6 -3.51 -1.78 -12.44
C ASP A 6 -4.67 -1.01 -11.80
N THR A 7 -5.90 -1.49 -12.01
CA THR A 7 -7.11 -0.90 -11.44
C THR A 7 -7.08 -0.95 -9.92
N ASP A 8 -6.85 -2.14 -9.33
CA ASP A 8 -6.79 -2.33 -7.88
C ASP A 8 -5.63 -1.54 -7.25
N TRP A 9 -4.49 -1.49 -7.94
CA TRP A 9 -3.34 -0.71 -7.50
C TRP A 9 -3.63 0.80 -7.46
N ALA A 10 -4.26 1.34 -8.51
CA ALA A 10 -4.63 2.75 -8.55
C ALA A 10 -5.59 3.10 -7.41
N THR A 11 -6.60 2.25 -7.17
CA THR A 11 -7.56 2.45 -6.08
C THR A 11 -6.89 2.36 -4.71
N LEU A 12 -6.04 1.34 -4.48
CA LEU A 12 -5.32 1.16 -3.22
C LEU A 12 -4.38 2.33 -2.92
N THR A 13 -3.57 2.73 -3.89
CA THR A 13 -2.57 3.79 -3.68
C THR A 13 -3.21 5.14 -3.45
N ALA A 14 -4.35 5.43 -4.08
CA ALA A 14 -5.14 6.62 -3.78
C ALA A 14 -5.61 6.66 -2.32
N ALA A 15 -6.14 5.54 -1.81
CA ALA A 15 -6.59 5.44 -0.41
C ALA A 15 -5.43 5.53 0.58
N VAL A 16 -4.35 4.77 0.34
CA VAL A 16 -3.17 4.75 1.22
C VAL A 16 -2.51 6.12 1.32
N ARG A 17 -2.44 6.90 0.23
CA ARG A 17 -1.90 8.27 0.26
C ARG A 17 -2.67 9.20 1.20
N GLY A 18 -3.97 8.98 1.39
CA GLY A 18 -4.77 9.72 2.36
C GLY A 18 -4.31 9.50 3.80
N HIS A 19 -3.82 8.29 4.12
CA HIS A 19 -3.29 7.94 5.45
C HIS A 19 -1.78 8.14 5.59
N CYS A 20 -1.05 8.14 4.47
CA CYS A 20 0.39 8.18 4.41
C CYS A 20 0.87 9.42 3.63
N PRO A 21 0.80 10.63 4.21
CA PRO A 21 1.12 11.88 3.50
C PRO A 21 2.60 12.05 3.12
N ARG A 22 3.50 11.24 3.70
CA ARG A 22 4.94 11.24 3.36
C ARG A 22 5.28 10.29 2.22
N LEU A 23 4.30 9.54 1.71
CA LEU A 23 4.48 8.64 0.59
C LEU A 23 4.54 9.45 -0.71
N THR A 24 5.62 9.29 -1.47
CA THR A 24 5.85 10.03 -2.70
C THR A 24 5.41 9.23 -3.93
N PRO A 25 5.18 9.88 -5.09
CA PRO A 25 4.94 9.15 -6.33
C PRO A 25 6.07 8.18 -6.71
N SER A 26 7.34 8.52 -6.44
CA SER A 26 8.48 7.62 -6.69
C SER A 26 8.39 6.34 -5.88
N ASP A 27 7.98 6.43 -4.61
CA ASP A 27 7.81 5.26 -3.76
C ASP A 27 6.76 4.28 -4.33
N LEU A 28 5.71 4.81 -4.97
CA LEU A 28 4.66 4.01 -5.61
C LEU A 28 5.14 3.34 -6.90
N VAL A 29 5.96 4.04 -7.70
CA VAL A 29 6.59 3.47 -8.89
C VAL A 29 7.54 2.35 -8.50
N GLU A 30 8.41 2.60 -7.51
CA GLU A 30 9.36 1.63 -6.98
C GLU A 30 8.70 0.44 -6.27
N ALA A 31 7.45 0.57 -5.85
CA ALA A 31 6.69 -0.53 -5.28
C ALA A 31 6.16 -1.50 -6.33
N GLU A 32 6.21 -1.17 -7.63
CA GLU A 32 5.92 -2.08 -8.76
C GLU A 32 4.62 -2.89 -8.62
N ARG A 33 3.57 -2.26 -8.07
CA ARG A 33 2.26 -2.88 -7.79
C ARG A 33 2.30 -4.05 -6.80
N ARG A 34 3.37 -4.15 -6.03
CA ARG A 34 3.58 -5.19 -5.02
C ARG A 34 3.28 -4.65 -3.63
N VAL A 35 2.37 -5.34 -2.95
CA VAL A 35 1.89 -4.98 -1.60
C VAL A 35 3.03 -5.02 -0.57
N ASP A 36 3.94 -5.98 -0.68
CA ASP A 36 5.09 -6.11 0.21
C ASP A 36 6.07 -4.93 0.09
N LEU A 37 6.32 -4.46 -1.14
CA LEU A 37 7.17 -3.28 -1.37
C LEU A 37 6.48 -2.00 -0.90
N LEU A 38 5.17 -1.86 -1.14
CA LEU A 38 4.39 -0.74 -0.62
C LEU A 38 4.47 -0.65 0.90
N CYS A 39 4.31 -1.78 1.60
CA CYS A 39 4.46 -1.85 3.06
C CYS A 39 5.85 -1.39 3.51
N ALA A 40 6.92 -1.81 2.80
CA ALA A 40 8.29 -1.39 3.11
C ALA A 40 8.49 0.12 2.91
N LYS A 41 7.93 0.70 1.85
CA LYS A 41 7.97 2.16 1.62
C LYS A 41 7.24 2.92 2.71
N ILE A 42 6.06 2.48 3.12
CA ILE A 42 5.30 3.11 4.21
C ILE A 42 6.09 3.01 5.52
N GLN A 43 6.64 1.83 5.84
CA GLN A 43 7.50 1.64 7.01
C GLN A 43 8.65 2.65 7.03
N PHE A 44 9.36 2.79 5.91
CA PHE A 44 10.50 3.70 5.81
C PHE A 44 10.10 5.18 5.92
N ARG A 45 9.02 5.60 5.25
CA ARG A 45 8.57 7.02 5.25
C ARG A 45 7.94 7.47 6.56
N HIS A 46 7.29 6.54 7.27
CA HIS A 46 6.51 6.84 8.47
C HIS A 46 7.10 6.29 9.77
N TRP A 47 8.20 5.53 9.71
CA TRP A 47 8.93 5.02 10.88
C TRP A 47 8.03 4.17 11.78
N ILE A 48 7.18 3.36 11.14
CA ILE A 48 6.24 2.44 11.83
C ILE A 48 6.70 0.99 11.69
N SER A 49 6.20 0.12 12.58
CA SER A 49 6.49 -1.31 12.47
C SER A 49 5.94 -1.90 11.17
N ARG A 50 6.59 -2.97 10.69
CA ARG A 50 6.15 -3.74 9.52
C ARG A 50 4.70 -4.21 9.68
N ASP A 51 4.33 -4.70 10.86
CA ASP A 51 2.96 -5.15 11.13
C ASP A 51 1.94 -4.02 11.05
N ARG A 52 2.29 -2.82 11.51
CA ARG A 52 1.41 -1.66 11.42
C ARG A 52 1.23 -1.22 9.97
N ALA A 53 2.31 -1.16 9.18
CA ALA A 53 2.22 -0.86 7.75
C ALA A 53 1.37 -1.90 7.02
N ARG A 54 1.59 -3.19 7.30
CA ARG A 54 0.83 -4.30 6.71
C ARG A 54 -0.66 -4.22 7.07
N ARG A 55 -1.02 -3.98 8.33
CA ARG A 55 -2.42 -3.83 8.75
C ARG A 55 -3.10 -2.65 8.06
N LEU A 56 -2.40 -1.54 7.87
CA LEU A 56 -2.94 -0.39 7.14
C LEU A 56 -3.25 -0.77 5.69
N VAL A 57 -2.27 -1.37 4.98
CA VAL A 57 -2.47 -1.73 3.57
C VAL A 57 -3.53 -2.81 3.41
N LEU A 58 -3.49 -3.89 4.21
CA LEU A 58 -4.50 -4.94 4.15
C LEU A 58 -5.89 -4.45 4.57
N GLY A 59 -5.97 -3.55 5.56
CA GLY A 59 -7.22 -2.93 5.98
C GLY A 59 -7.86 -2.13 4.86
N GLU A 60 -7.07 -1.32 4.14
CA GLU A 60 -7.56 -0.59 2.97
C GLU A 60 -7.94 -1.53 1.83
N MET A 61 -7.16 -2.57 1.56
CA MET A 61 -7.51 -3.56 0.54
C MET A 61 -8.82 -4.29 0.86
N GLY A 62 -9.07 -4.65 2.13
CA GLY A 62 -10.33 -5.24 2.57
C GLY A 62 -11.51 -4.26 2.47
N ARG A 63 -11.31 -3.00 2.87
CA ARG A 63 -12.30 -1.93 2.74
C ARG A 63 -12.69 -1.66 1.29
N LEU A 64 -11.75 -1.81 0.36
CA LEU A 64 -11.93 -1.60 -1.07
C LEU A 64 -12.42 -2.86 -1.82
N GLY A 65 -12.51 -4.02 -1.14
CA GLY A 65 -12.90 -5.29 -1.78
C GLY A 65 -11.84 -5.90 -2.70
N ILE A 66 -10.58 -5.47 -2.60
CA ILE A 66 -9.45 -5.97 -3.41
C ILE A 66 -9.02 -7.38 -2.97
N ILE A 67 -9.24 -7.71 -1.69
CA ILE A 67 -9.07 -9.07 -1.17
C ILE A 67 -10.41 -9.53 -0.61
N ALA A 68 -10.83 -10.75 -0.97
CA ALA A 68 -11.88 -11.45 -0.24
C ALA A 68 -11.35 -11.71 1.19
N ALA A 69 -12.16 -11.34 2.19
CA ALA A 69 -11.89 -11.55 3.61
C ALA A 69 -11.57 -13.02 3.92
#